data_AF-F9N4T6-F1
#
_entry.id   AF-F9N4T6-F1
#
_cell.length_a   1.000
_cell.length_b   1.000
_cell.length_c   1.000
_cell.angle_alpha   90.00
_cell.angle_beta   90.00
_cell.angle_gamma   90.00
#
_symmetry.space_group_name_H-M   'P 1'
#
loop_
_entity.id
_entity.type
_entity.pdbx_description
1 polymer ?
#
loop_
_entity_poly.entity_id
_entity_poly.type
_entity_poly.pdbx_seq_one_letter_code
_entity_poly.pdbx_strand_id
1 'polypeptide(L)'
;MQGTIAIENDTIVEVAPHIEAKPGDVRIDAKGRYVLPGGIDTHTHFEMTNAFATTADDFESGTKAAIMGGPRRLLILHRLLKNLC
;
A
#
# COMPACT_ATOMS: atom_id res chain seq x y z
N MET A 1 -18.96 13.80 -1.81
CA MET A 1 -19.79 12.74 -1.22
C MET A 1 -19.12 12.30 0.07
N GLN A 2 -19.86 12.13 1.16
CA GLN A 2 -19.34 11.54 2.41
C GLN A 2 -20.06 10.20 2.61
N GLY A 3 -19.36 9.21 3.19
CA GLY A 3 -19.94 7.89 3.39
C GLY A 3 -19.05 6.97 4.19
N THR A 4 -19.54 5.75 4.38
CA THR A 4 -18.91 4.64 5.08
C THR A 4 -18.51 3.57 4.07
N ILE A 5 -17.38 2.90 4.31
CA ILE A 5 -16.87 1.80 3.49
C ILE A 5 -16.79 0.57 4.39
N ALA A 6 -17.46 -0.51 4.00
CA ALA A 6 -17.35 -1.81 4.67
C ALA A 6 -16.35 -2.71 3.94
N ILE A 7 -15.47 -3.35 4.70
CA ILE A 7 -14.45 -4.26 4.19
C ILE A 7 -14.61 -5.60 4.92
N GLU A 8 -14.79 -6.68 4.16
CA GLU A 8 -14.83 -8.06 4.66
C GLU A 8 -13.88 -8.91 3.83
N ASN A 9 -13.06 -9.75 4.47
CA ASN A 9 -12.13 -10.68 3.81
C ASN A 9 -11.31 -9.99 2.69
N ASP A 10 -10.63 -8.88 3.03
CA ASP A 10 -9.81 -8.06 2.13
C ASP A 10 -10.54 -7.44 0.92
N THR A 11 -11.87 -7.44 0.93
CA THR A 11 -12.71 -6.95 -0.17
C THR A 11 -13.62 -5.83 0.31
N ILE A 12 -13.75 -4.76 -0.48
CA ILE A 12 -14.78 -3.74 -0.24
C ILE A 12 -16.13 -4.35 -0.62
N VAL A 13 -17.00 -4.57 0.36
CA VAL A 13 -18.32 -5.19 0.15
C VAL A 13 -19.44 -4.18 -0.02
N GLU A 14 -19.28 -2.98 0.51
CA GLU A 14 -20.30 -1.92 0.44
C GLU A 14 -19.69 -0.53 0.57
N VAL A 15 -20.25 0.43 -0.18
CA VAL A 15 -19.97 1.86 -0.07
C VAL A 15 -21.29 2.61 -0.07
N ALA A 16 -21.64 3.22 1.06
CA ALA A 16 -22.92 3.91 1.23
C ALA A 16 -22.78 5.13 2.15
N PRO A 17 -23.73 6.09 2.16
CA PRO A 17 -23.67 7.24 3.07
C PRO A 17 -23.56 6.84 4.55
N HIS A 18 -24.15 5.71 4.94
CA HIS A 18 -24.12 5.15 6.28
C HIS A 18 -24.21 3.63 6.20
N ILE A 19 -23.39 2.92 6.98
CA ILE A 19 -23.42 1.46 7.14
C ILE A 19 -23.42 1.18 8.64
N GLU A 20 -24.36 0.38 9.11
CA GLU A 20 -24.40 -0.06 10.50
C GLU A 20 -23.32 -1.10 10.78
N ALA A 21 -22.58 -0.93 11.87
CA ALA A 21 -21.54 -1.88 12.27
C ALA A 21 -22.17 -3.13 12.87
N LYS A 22 -21.70 -4.30 12.46
CA LYS A 22 -22.10 -5.59 13.02
C LYS A 22 -21.31 -5.85 14.32
N PRO A 23 -21.83 -6.69 15.23
CA PRO A 23 -21.08 -7.12 16.40
C PRO A 23 -19.75 -7.79 15.99
N GLY A 24 -18.63 -7.24 16.49
CA GLY A 24 -17.27 -7.73 16.17
C GLY A 24 -16.54 -6.92 15.10
N ASP A 25 -17.20 -5.97 14.44
CA ASP A 25 -16.55 -5.10 13.47
C ASP A 25 -15.54 -4.15 14.12
N VAL A 26 -14.41 -3.92 13.43
CA VAL A 26 -13.46 -2.87 13.78
C VAL A 26 -13.86 -1.57 13.09
N ARG A 27 -14.16 -0.54 13.87
CA ARG A 27 -14.55 0.78 13.36
C ARG A 27 -13.36 1.73 13.34
N ILE A 28 -13.14 2.37 12.20
CA ILE A 28 -12.12 3.42 12.02
C ILE A 28 -12.84 4.74 11.68
N ASP A 29 -12.64 5.78 12.50
CA ASP A 29 -13.20 7.11 12.24
C ASP A 29 -12.29 7.92 11.30
N ALA A 30 -12.78 8.19 10.10
CA ALA A 30 -12.11 8.99 9.08
C ALA A 30 -12.74 10.39 8.91
N LYS A 31 -13.55 10.88 9.87
CA LYS A 31 -14.18 12.19 9.79
C LYS A 31 -13.15 13.30 9.56
N GLY A 32 -13.43 14.16 8.57
CA GLY A 32 -12.54 15.26 8.17
C GLY A 32 -11.28 14.80 7.40
N ARG A 33 -11.19 13.51 7.02
CA ARG A 33 -10.09 12.95 6.23
C ARG A 33 -10.62 12.40 4.90
N TYR A 34 -9.69 12.18 3.97
CA TYR A 34 -9.98 11.46 2.74
C TYR A 34 -9.63 9.98 2.89
N VAL A 35 -10.51 9.11 2.38
CA VAL A 35 -10.21 7.70 2.16
C VAL A 35 -9.91 7.53 0.68
N LEU A 36 -8.67 7.18 0.36
CA LEU A 36 -8.18 7.03 -1.00
C LEU A 36 -7.79 5.57 -1.25
N PRO A 37 -7.82 5.10 -2.51
CA PRO A 37 -7.15 3.86 -2.87
C PRO A 37 -5.69 3.88 -2.45
N GLY A 38 -5.14 2.73 -2.04
CA GLY A 38 -3.72 2.62 -1.78
C GLY A 38 -2.90 2.95 -3.05
N GLY A 39 -1.81 3.70 -2.89
CA GLY A 39 -0.94 4.05 -4.01
C GLY A 39 -0.26 2.81 -4.62
N ILE A 40 0.01 2.88 -5.92
CA ILE A 40 0.84 1.90 -6.63
C ILE A 40 2.10 2.64 -7.08
N ASP A 41 3.24 2.29 -6.49
CA ASP A 41 4.53 2.76 -7.00
C ASP A 41 4.95 1.83 -8.15
N THR A 42 5.08 2.38 -9.35
CA THR A 42 5.38 1.61 -10.55
C THR A 42 6.87 1.41 -10.78
N HIS A 43 7.74 2.05 -9.99
CA HIS A 43 9.18 2.01 -10.22
C HIS A 43 9.94 2.10 -8.89
N THR A 44 10.21 0.93 -8.32
CA THR A 44 10.98 0.81 -7.08
C THR A 44 12.18 -0.11 -7.27
N HIS A 45 13.30 0.19 -6.60
CA HIS A 45 14.51 -0.63 -6.60
C HIS A 45 14.93 -0.95 -5.15
N PHE A 46 14.42 -2.05 -4.61
CA PHE A 46 14.86 -2.60 -3.32
C PHE A 46 15.90 -3.70 -3.54
N GLU A 47 16.85 -3.81 -2.61
CA GLU A 47 17.97 -4.75 -2.67
C GLU A 47 18.69 -4.79 -4.04
N MET A 48 18.76 -3.65 -4.73
CA MET A 48 19.43 -3.57 -6.02
C MET A 48 20.92 -3.32 -5.81
N THR A 49 21.75 -4.27 -6.21
CA THR A 49 23.19 -4.10 -6.33
C THR A 49 23.54 -3.68 -7.75
N ASN A 50 24.37 -2.64 -7.87
CA ASN A 50 25.04 -2.25 -9.12
C ASN A 50 26.56 -2.30 -8.93
N ALA A 51 27.33 -1.88 -9.94
CA ALA A 51 28.79 -1.93 -9.93
C ALA A 51 29.47 -1.12 -8.79
N PHE A 52 28.75 -0.23 -8.11
CA PHE A 52 29.30 0.68 -7.11
C PHE A 52 28.76 0.44 -5.71
N ALA A 53 27.49 0.05 -5.57
CA ALA A 53 26.84 -0.06 -4.28
C ALA A 53 25.58 -0.95 -4.34
N THR A 54 25.05 -1.24 -3.16
CA THR A 54 23.72 -1.83 -2.98
C THR A 54 22.80 -0.80 -2.34
N THR A 55 21.54 -0.76 -2.78
CA THR A 55 20.51 0.09 -2.16
C THR A 55 20.38 -0.23 -0.68
N ALA A 56 20.21 0.79 0.15
CA ALA A 56 20.14 0.63 1.60
C ALA A 56 18.86 -0.07 2.06
N ASP A 57 17.75 0.13 1.34
CA ASP A 57 16.49 -0.52 1.65
C ASP A 57 16.40 -1.92 1.05
N ASP A 58 15.99 -2.84 1.90
CA ASP A 58 15.62 -4.19 1.53
C ASP A 58 14.11 -4.28 1.26
N PHE A 59 13.58 -5.46 0.90
CA PHE A 59 12.12 -5.58 0.67
C PHE A 59 11.32 -5.30 1.94
N GLU A 60 11.85 -5.58 3.13
CA GLU A 60 11.16 -5.36 4.40
C GLU A 60 11.17 -3.88 4.81
N SER A 61 12.33 -3.23 4.84
CA SER A 61 12.46 -1.82 5.21
C SER A 61 11.79 -0.91 4.18
N GLY A 62 11.98 -1.22 2.89
CA GLY A 62 11.40 -0.47 1.79
C GLY A 62 9.88 -0.55 1.73
N THR A 63 9.29 -1.74 1.93
CA THR A 63 7.81 -1.87 1.95
C THR A 63 7.19 -1.20 3.17
N LYS A 64 7.86 -1.25 4.34
CA LYS A 64 7.42 -0.50 5.53
C LYS A 64 7.41 1.00 5.26
N ALA A 65 8.49 1.53 4.67
CA ALA A 65 8.57 2.94 4.29
C ALA A 65 7.45 3.32 3.30
N ALA A 66 7.18 2.47 2.31
CA ALA A 66 6.11 2.67 1.34
C ALA A 66 4.72 2.75 2.00
N ILE A 67 4.38 1.83 2.91
CA ILE A 67 3.07 1.85 3.59
C ILE A 67 2.89 3.13 4.42
N MET A 68 3.96 3.61 5.08
CA MET A 68 3.92 4.86 5.83
C MET A 68 3.74 6.09 4.95
N GLY A 69 4.24 6.04 3.71
CA GLY A 69 4.10 7.11 2.71
C GLY A 69 2.81 7.07 1.90
N GLY A 70 2.03 5.98 1.98
CA GLY A 70 0.75 5.84 1.28
C GLY A 70 0.69 4.78 0.17
N PRO A 71 1.78 4.42 -0.53
CA PRO A 71 1.77 3.24 -1.40
C PRO A 71 1.46 1.94 -0.64
N ARG A 72 0.55 1.13 -1.20
CA ARG A 72 0.17 -0.19 -0.67
C ARG A 72 0.60 -1.34 -1.59
N ARG A 73 1.01 -1.05 -2.82
CA ARG A 73 1.61 -1.99 -3.76
C ARG A 73 2.82 -1.35 -4.45
N LEU A 74 3.80 -2.18 -4.77
CA LEU A 74 5.04 -1.79 -5.43
C LEU A 74 5.28 -2.69 -6.64
N LEU A 75 5.70 -2.10 -7.76
CA LEU A 75 6.24 -2.82 -8.90
C LEU A 75 7.76 -2.70 -8.88
N ILE A 76 8.42 -3.84 -8.71
CA ILE A 76 9.87 -3.90 -8.54
C ILE A 76 10.45 -4.60 -9.77
N LEU A 77 11.26 -3.87 -10.55
CA LEU A 77 11.91 -4.40 -11.73
C LEU A 77 13.18 -5.18 -11.34
N HIS A 78 13.01 -6.33 -10.70
CA HIS A 78 14.14 -7.10 -10.16
C HIS A 78 14.79 -8.04 -11.20
N ARG A 79 14.06 -8.46 -12.25
CA ARG A 79 14.45 -9.61 -13.08
C ARG A 79 15.20 -9.28 -14.37
N LEU A 80 15.38 -8.01 -14.72
CA LEU A 80 16.10 -7.60 -15.94
C LEU A 80 17.43 -6.90 -15.68
N LEU A 81 17.65 -6.31 -14.50
CA LEU A 81 18.83 -5.45 -14.25
C LEU A 81 19.99 -6.14 -13.51
N LYS A 82 19.78 -7.30 -12.89
CA LYS A 82 20.87 -8.05 -12.23
C LYS A 82 21.99 -8.52 -13.17
N ASN A 83 21.73 -8.51 -14.48
CA ASN A 83 22.67 -8.97 -15.52
C ASN A 83 23.09 -7.83 -16.49
N LEU A 84 22.75 -6.57 -16.19
CA LEU A 84 23.06 -5.41 -17.04
C LEU A 84 24.12 -4.47 -16.44
N CYS A 85 24.86 -4.93 -15.43
CA CYS A 85 26.05 -4.28 -14.90
C CYS A 85 27.19 -5.29 -14.83
#